data_AF-A0A6P0ICT1-F1
#
_entry.id   AF-A0A6P0ICT1-F1
#
_cell.length_a   1.000
_cell.length_b   1.000
_cell.length_c   1.000
_cell.angle_alpha   90.00
_cell.angle_beta   90.00
_cell.angle_gamma   90.00
#
_symmetry.space_group_name_H-M   'P 1'
#
loop_
_entity.id
_entity.type
_entity.pdbx_description
1 polymer ?
#
loop_
_entity_poly.entity_id
_entity_poly.type
_entity_poly.pdbx_seq_one_letter_code
_entity_poly.pdbx_strand_id
1 'polypeptide(L)'
;MYRKTLFTLTSIVLVTSILGACTKEPSPPETKSNLRLTPEGLGTLNKTSNFDADTIKSALPSYTVKKETTSAEGETYDIFKAYWQDSPVVEIDADISQQKIGRIEILSDRIPGPKDVKVGIAYSATPGQEK
;
A
#
# COMPACT_ATOMS: atom_id res chain seq x y z
N MET A 1 45.37 -36.37 -41.21
CA MET A 1 46.35 -35.29 -40.92
C MET A 1 45.92 -34.60 -39.64
N TYR A 2 46.87 -34.39 -38.73
CA TYR A 2 46.71 -33.99 -37.33
C TYR A 2 46.24 -32.54 -37.16
N ARG A 3 45.40 -32.28 -36.14
CA ARG A 3 45.80 -31.57 -34.91
C ARG A 3 44.64 -31.51 -33.91
N LYS A 4 44.83 -32.22 -32.79
CA LYS A 4 44.15 -31.98 -31.52
C LYS A 4 44.71 -30.68 -30.93
N THR A 5 43.84 -29.78 -30.50
CA THR A 5 44.22 -28.75 -29.54
C THR A 5 43.11 -28.63 -28.51
N LEU A 6 43.33 -29.26 -27.36
CA LEU A 6 42.61 -29.00 -26.12
C LEU A 6 42.92 -27.57 -25.70
N PHE A 7 41.90 -26.75 -25.48
CA PHE A 7 42.02 -25.57 -24.63
C PHE A 7 41.05 -25.75 -23.47
N THR A 8 41.61 -26.17 -22.35
CA THR A 8 40.98 -26.11 -21.03
C THR A 8 40.79 -24.65 -20.66
N LEU A 9 39.58 -24.12 -20.81
CA LEU A 9 39.19 -22.85 -20.22
C LEU A 9 38.95 -23.07 -18.73
N THR A 10 39.96 -22.75 -17.95
CA THR A 10 39.91 -22.61 -16.49
C THR A 10 38.83 -21.60 -16.11
N SER A 11 37.76 -22.09 -15.48
CA SER A 11 36.75 -21.28 -14.82
C SER A 11 37.39 -20.44 -13.71
N ILE A 12 37.52 -19.13 -13.92
CA ILE A 12 37.80 -18.19 -12.84
C ILE A 12 36.45 -17.79 -12.26
N VAL A 13 36.00 -18.53 -11.24
CA VAL A 13 34.91 -18.09 -10.37
C VAL A 13 35.51 -17.07 -9.41
N LEU A 14 35.41 -15.79 -9.77
CA LEU A 14 35.75 -14.71 -8.87
C LEU A 14 34.64 -14.58 -7.83
N VAL A 15 34.73 -15.36 -6.75
CA VAL A 15 33.90 -15.18 -5.56
C VAL A 15 34.40 -13.91 -4.86
N THR A 16 33.87 -12.76 -5.26
CA THR A 16 33.99 -11.55 -4.46
C THR A 16 33.08 -11.71 -3.25
N SER A 17 33.67 -12.10 -2.12
CA SER A 17 33.08 -12.00 -0.79
C SER A 17 32.79 -10.53 -0.52
N ILE A 18 31.58 -10.08 -0.83
CA ILE A 18 31.11 -8.75 -0.46
C ILE A 18 30.84 -8.81 1.04
N LEU A 19 31.81 -8.29 1.80
CA LEU A 19 31.65 -7.91 3.19
C LEU A 19 30.28 -7.24 3.37
N GLY A 20 29.50 -7.75 4.32
CA GLY A 20 28.20 -7.24 4.69
C GLY A 20 28.28 -5.77 5.10
N ALA A 21 28.07 -4.88 4.13
CA ALA A 21 27.36 -3.66 4.41
C ALA A 21 25.89 -4.07 4.50
N CYS A 22 25.23 -3.81 5.64
CA CYS A 22 23.79 -3.64 5.65
C CYS A 22 23.49 -2.56 4.61
N THR A 23 23.22 -2.94 3.36
CA THR A 23 22.50 -2.09 2.42
C THR A 23 21.15 -1.89 3.07
N LYS A 24 21.03 -0.81 3.84
CA LYS A 24 19.75 -0.23 4.20
C LYS A 24 19.02 -0.12 2.88
N GLU A 25 18.01 -0.96 2.72
CA GLU A 25 17.19 -1.01 1.52
C GLU A 25 16.82 0.43 1.19
N PRO A 26 17.11 0.91 -0.05
CA PRO A 26 16.98 2.32 -0.37
C PRO A 26 15.57 2.75 0.04
N SER A 27 15.50 3.67 1.00
CA SER A 27 14.22 4.16 1.48
C SER A 27 13.48 4.68 0.27
N PRO A 28 12.30 4.13 -0.02
CA PRO A 28 11.61 4.47 -1.24
C PRO A 28 11.40 5.99 -1.35
N PRO A 29 11.39 6.55 -2.57
CA PRO A 29 11.24 7.98 -2.75
C PRO A 29 10.03 8.49 -1.97
N GLU A 30 10.25 9.55 -1.17
CA GLU A 30 9.22 10.25 -0.41
C GLU A 30 8.30 11.06 -1.33
N THR A 31 7.76 10.44 -2.38
CA THR A 31 6.67 11.06 -3.13
C THR A 31 5.48 11.14 -2.16
N LYS A 32 5.29 12.33 -1.58
CA LYS A 32 4.11 12.62 -0.78
C LYS A 32 2.89 12.37 -1.65
N SER A 33 1.98 11.54 -1.15
CA SER A 33 0.72 11.33 -1.85
C SER A 33 -0.11 12.60 -1.76
N ASN A 34 -0.70 13.03 -2.88
CA ASN A 34 -1.68 14.11 -2.89
C ASN A 34 -3.09 13.62 -2.49
N LEU A 35 -3.24 12.32 -2.21
CA LEU A 35 -4.52 11.76 -1.78
C LEU A 35 -4.85 12.24 -0.37
N ARG A 36 -6.08 12.72 -0.20
CA ARG A 36 -6.61 13.20 1.08
C ARG A 36 -7.97 12.57 1.34
N LEU A 37 -8.23 12.29 2.61
CA LEU A 37 -9.58 11.95 3.07
C LEU A 37 -10.40 13.24 3.22
N THR A 38 -11.60 13.27 2.64
CA THR A 38 -12.55 14.39 2.76
C THR A 38 -13.89 13.87 3.28
N PRO A 39 -14.81 14.76 3.69
CA PRO A 39 -16.17 14.35 4.09
C PRO A 39 -16.93 13.59 2.98
N GLU A 40 -16.58 13.84 1.72
CA GLU A 40 -17.19 13.19 0.55
C GLU A 40 -16.61 11.80 0.27
N GLY A 41 -15.39 11.52 0.76
CA GLY A 41 -14.75 10.22 0.64
C GLY A 41 -13.24 10.31 0.39
N LEU A 42 -12.71 9.40 -0.44
CA LEU A 42 -11.28 9.26 -0.70
C LEU A 42 -11.00 9.27 -2.20
N GLY A 43 -10.42 10.36 -2.70
CA GLY A 43 -10.28 10.57 -4.14
C GLY A 43 -11.67 10.65 -4.79
N THR A 44 -11.98 9.71 -5.68
CA THR A 44 -13.32 9.58 -6.28
C THR A 44 -14.22 8.55 -5.58
N LEU A 45 -13.68 7.78 -4.61
CA LEU A 45 -14.43 6.79 -3.85
C LEU A 45 -15.34 7.47 -2.83
N ASN A 46 -16.60 7.06 -2.81
CA ASN A 46 -17.61 7.50 -1.86
C ASN A 46 -18.67 6.41 -1.67
N LYS A 47 -19.68 6.66 -0.82
CA LYS A 47 -20.75 5.69 -0.51
C LYS A 47 -21.56 5.17 -1.71
N THR A 48 -21.54 5.87 -2.84
CA THR A 48 -22.27 5.45 -4.06
C THR A 48 -21.43 4.59 -5.00
N SER A 49 -20.10 4.58 -4.79
CA SER A 49 -19.15 3.78 -5.54
C SER A 49 -19.40 2.29 -5.33
N ASN A 50 -19.26 1.52 -6.41
CA ASN A 50 -19.32 0.06 -6.32
C ASN A 50 -18.15 -0.48 -5.50
N PHE A 51 -18.40 -1.58 -4.80
CA PHE A 51 -17.34 -2.35 -4.15
C PHE A 51 -16.73 -3.36 -5.14
N ASP A 52 -15.90 -2.88 -6.06
CA ASP A 52 -15.20 -3.72 -7.03
C ASP A 52 -13.77 -3.22 -7.32
N ALA A 53 -12.95 -4.12 -7.86
CA ALA A 53 -11.53 -3.88 -8.06
C ALA A 53 -11.25 -2.75 -9.06
N ASP A 54 -12.06 -2.62 -10.11
CA ASP A 54 -11.82 -1.64 -11.18
C ASP A 54 -12.13 -0.23 -10.70
N THR A 55 -13.24 -0.07 -9.97
CA THR A 55 -13.63 1.17 -9.32
C THR A 55 -12.53 1.63 -8.35
N ILE A 56 -12.05 0.73 -7.50
CA ILE A 56 -11.06 1.06 -6.46
C ILE A 56 -9.69 1.36 -7.07
N LYS A 57 -9.21 0.55 -8.03
CA LYS A 57 -7.95 0.81 -8.73
C LYS A 57 -7.95 2.13 -9.49
N SER A 58 -9.07 2.47 -10.13
CA SER A 58 -9.22 3.72 -10.87
C SER A 58 -9.13 4.94 -9.96
N ALA A 59 -9.64 4.85 -8.73
CA ALA A 59 -9.58 5.93 -7.76
C ALA A 59 -8.22 6.04 -7.04
N LEU A 60 -7.45 4.95 -7.00
CA LEU A 60 -6.17 4.84 -6.28
C LEU A 60 -5.03 4.43 -7.22
N PRO A 61 -4.79 5.15 -8.33
CA PRO A 61 -3.88 4.69 -9.40
C PRO A 61 -2.40 4.59 -8.99
N SER A 62 -2.01 5.32 -7.94
CA SER A 62 -0.63 5.30 -7.42
C SER A 62 -0.40 4.23 -6.35
N TYR A 63 -1.39 3.41 -6.03
CA TYR A 63 -1.32 2.39 -4.99
C TYR A 63 -1.52 0.99 -5.57
N THR A 64 -0.89 0.00 -4.95
CA THR A 64 -1.16 -1.39 -5.27
C THR A 64 -2.42 -1.82 -4.52
N VAL A 65 -3.51 -2.10 -5.23
CA VAL A 65 -4.77 -2.55 -4.63
C VAL A 65 -4.86 -4.07 -4.70
N LYS A 66 -5.11 -4.71 -3.55
CA LYS A 66 -5.30 -6.16 -3.41
C LYS A 66 -6.67 -6.44 -2.80
N LYS A 67 -7.34 -7.47 -3.31
CA LYS A 67 -8.52 -8.05 -2.66
C LYS A 67 -8.04 -9.05 -1.62
N GLU A 68 -8.57 -8.96 -0.41
CA GLU A 68 -8.25 -9.85 0.71
C GLU A 68 -9.53 -10.32 1.37
N THR A 69 -9.42 -11.39 2.15
CA THR A 69 -10.52 -11.88 2.98
C THR A 69 -10.14 -11.69 4.44
N THR A 70 -11.06 -11.13 5.22
CA THR A 70 -10.91 -10.97 6.67
C THR A 70 -12.05 -11.70 7.38
N SER A 71 -11.96 -11.80 8.70
CA SER A 71 -13.02 -12.37 9.52
C SER A 71 -13.27 -11.53 10.77
N ALA A 72 -14.54 -11.28 11.04
CA ALA A 72 -15.02 -10.67 12.26
C ALA A 72 -16.32 -11.35 12.70
N GLU A 73 -16.53 -11.50 14.00
CA GLU A 73 -17.76 -12.06 14.58
C GLU A 73 -18.14 -13.46 14.07
N GLY A 74 -17.16 -14.24 13.59
CA GLY A 74 -17.37 -15.58 13.04
C GLY A 74 -17.80 -15.60 11.56
N GLU A 75 -17.93 -14.44 10.93
CA GLU A 75 -18.18 -14.32 9.49
C GLU A 75 -16.88 -13.99 8.74
N THR A 76 -16.81 -14.39 7.47
CA THR A 76 -15.71 -14.05 6.57
C THR A 76 -16.24 -13.16 5.46
N TYR A 77 -15.54 -12.08 5.17
CA TYR A 77 -15.92 -11.15 4.12
C TYR A 77 -14.71 -10.60 3.38
N ASP A 78 -14.96 -10.16 2.16
CA ASP A 78 -13.94 -9.58 1.31
C ASP A 78 -13.75 -8.10 1.64
N ILE A 79 -12.49 -7.69 1.62
CA ILE A 79 -12.04 -6.31 1.74
C ILE A 79 -11.10 -5.98 0.58
N PHE A 80 -10.91 -4.70 0.32
CA PHE A 80 -9.79 -4.24 -0.50
C PHE A 80 -8.80 -3.48 0.37
N LYS A 81 -7.52 -3.81 0.22
CA LYS A 81 -6.43 -3.03 0.81
C LYS A 81 -5.61 -2.35 -0.28
N ALA A 82 -5.35 -1.07 -0.08
CA ALA A 82 -4.40 -0.32 -0.90
C ALA A 82 -3.06 -0.24 -0.17
N TYR A 83 -2.00 -0.47 -0.93
CA TYR A 83 -0.63 -0.52 -0.45
C TYR A 83 0.21 0.57 -1.10
N TRP A 84 1.03 1.22 -0.29
CA TRP A 84 2.16 2.01 -0.76
C TRP A 84 3.43 1.18 -0.56
N GLN A 85 4.06 0.78 -1.67
CA GLN A 85 4.97 -0.37 -1.69
C GLN A 85 4.31 -1.58 -1.02
N ASP A 86 4.78 -1.96 0.17
CA ASP A 86 4.32 -3.14 0.91
C ASP A 86 3.64 -2.79 2.23
N SER A 87 3.47 -1.51 2.53
CA SER A 87 2.76 -1.05 3.72
C SER A 87 1.29 -0.76 3.41
N PRO A 88 0.33 -1.31 4.18
CA PRO A 88 -1.08 -1.00 4.01
C PRO A 88 -1.33 0.46 4.38
N VAL A 89 -2.07 1.17 3.53
CA VAL A 89 -2.39 2.60 3.74
C VAL A 89 -3.87 2.87 3.84
N VAL A 90 -4.70 2.04 3.20
CA VAL A 90 -6.16 2.15 3.19
C VAL A 90 -6.76 0.75 3.24
N GLU A 91 -7.80 0.58 4.03
CA GLU A 91 -8.70 -0.56 3.98
C GLU A 91 -10.09 -0.09 3.56
N ILE A 92 -10.76 -0.88 2.72
CA ILE A 92 -12.06 -0.57 2.16
C ILE A 92 -12.95 -1.79 2.36
N ASP A 93 -14.10 -1.57 2.98
CA ASP A 93 -15.11 -2.58 3.25
C ASP A 93 -16.37 -2.30 2.44
N ALA A 94 -17.07 -3.38 2.10
CA ALA A 94 -18.38 -3.29 1.50
C ALA A 94 -19.46 -2.97 2.55
N ASP A 95 -20.46 -2.18 2.16
CA ASP A 95 -21.80 -2.42 2.65
C ASP A 95 -22.33 -3.66 1.93
N ILE A 96 -22.36 -4.78 2.66
CA ILE A 96 -22.72 -6.10 2.12
C ILE A 96 -24.15 -6.09 1.54
N SER A 97 -25.06 -5.29 2.11
CA SER A 97 -26.46 -5.25 1.67
C SER A 97 -26.63 -4.55 0.32
N GLN A 98 -25.75 -3.60 0.00
CA GLN A 98 -25.84 -2.78 -1.21
C GLN A 98 -24.76 -3.10 -2.24
N GLN A 99 -23.73 -3.87 -1.88
CA GLN A 99 -22.54 -4.10 -2.70
C GLN A 99 -21.86 -2.78 -3.12
N LYS A 100 -21.88 -1.81 -2.20
CA LYS A 100 -21.26 -0.48 -2.33
C LYS A 100 -20.14 -0.33 -1.31
N ILE A 101 -19.32 0.70 -1.45
CA ILE A 101 -18.35 1.04 -0.41
C ILE A 101 -19.11 1.46 0.86
N GLY A 102 -18.90 0.71 1.95
CA GLY A 102 -19.52 0.94 3.25
C GLY A 102 -18.59 1.67 4.21
N ARG A 103 -17.29 1.30 4.22
CA ARG A 103 -16.27 1.93 5.06
C ARG A 103 -14.99 2.15 4.27
N ILE A 104 -14.33 3.27 4.56
CA ILE A 104 -12.96 3.56 4.15
C ILE A 104 -12.20 3.88 5.42
N GLU A 105 -11.16 3.12 5.70
CA GLU A 105 -10.29 3.28 6.86
C GLU A 105 -8.89 3.65 6.40
N ILE A 106 -8.33 4.69 7.02
CA ILE A 106 -6.98 5.18 6.72
C ILE A 106 -6.01 4.63 7.76
N LEU A 107 -5.02 3.87 7.32
CA LEU A 107 -4.08 3.14 8.17
C LEU A 107 -2.71 3.82 8.28
N SER A 108 -2.48 4.91 7.55
CA SER A 108 -1.18 5.54 7.41
C SER A 108 -1.25 7.06 7.48
N ASP A 109 -0.20 7.69 8.02
CA ASP A 109 -0.07 9.14 8.13
C ASP A 109 0.15 9.84 6.76
N ARG A 110 0.35 9.05 5.70
CA ARG A 110 0.51 9.50 4.32
C ARG A 110 -0.76 10.10 3.72
N ILE A 111 -1.92 9.75 4.26
CA ILE A 111 -3.23 10.25 3.79
C ILE A 111 -3.82 11.11 4.92
N PRO A 112 -3.57 12.42 4.92
CA PRO A 112 -4.19 13.31 5.89
C PRO A 112 -5.68 13.48 5.58
N GLY A 113 -6.46 13.61 6.64
CA GLY A 113 -7.87 13.98 6.59
C GLY A 113 -8.11 15.49 6.70
N PRO A 114 -9.36 15.88 7.00
CA PRO A 114 -9.71 17.27 7.23
C PRO A 114 -8.88 17.89 8.36
N LYS A 115 -8.51 19.17 8.20
CA LYS A 115 -7.63 19.92 9.14
C LYS A 115 -6.27 19.25 9.40
N ASP A 116 -5.76 18.51 8.42
CA ASP A 116 -4.47 17.80 8.46
C ASP A 116 -4.34 16.77 9.59
N VAL A 117 -5.46 16.31 10.14
CA VAL A 117 -5.49 15.18 11.07
C VAL A 117 -5.00 13.94 10.32
N LYS A 118 -4.08 13.20 10.92
CA LYS A 118 -3.47 12.02 10.32
C LYS A 118 -3.19 10.95 11.37
N VAL A 119 -3.03 9.71 10.93
CA VAL A 119 -2.63 8.60 11.80
C VAL A 119 -1.33 8.96 12.53
N GLY A 120 -1.29 8.70 13.84
CA GLY A 120 -0.13 9.02 14.69
C GLY A 120 -0.04 10.48 15.15
N ILE A 121 -1.00 11.35 14.83
CA ILE A 121 -1.08 12.68 15.45
C ILE A 121 -1.25 12.55 16.97
N ALA A 122 -0.52 13.36 17.74
CA ALA A 122 -0.71 13.41 19.18
C ALA A 122 -2.13 13.88 19.51
N TYR A 123 -2.78 13.24 20.48
CA TYR A 123 -4.16 13.59 20.87
C TYR A 123 -4.31 15.06 21.26
N SER A 124 -3.33 15.60 21.99
CA SER A 124 -3.28 17.01 22.38
C SER A 124 -3.12 17.99 21.21
N ALA A 125 -2.72 17.51 20.05
CA ALA A 125 -2.53 18.30 18.83
C ALA A 125 -3.70 18.14 17.83
N THR A 126 -4.71 17.32 18.16
CA THR A 126 -5.89 17.14 17.31
C THR A 126 -6.77 18.39 17.34
N PRO A 127 -7.06 19.02 16.17
CA PRO A 127 -7.92 20.20 16.11
C PRO A 127 -9.31 19.95 16.71
N GLY A 128 -9.83 20.93 17.45
CA GLY A 128 -11.12 20.82 18.15
C GLY A 128 -11.03 20.27 19.58
N GLN A 129 -9.82 20.05 20.09
CA GLN A 129 -9.52 19.77 21.51
C GLN A 129 -9.15 21.04 22.29
N GLU A 130 -9.44 22.22 21.75
CA GLU A 130 -9.24 23.50 22.44
C GLU A 130 -10.14 23.54 23.68
N LYS A 131 -9.54 23.72 24.86
CA LYS A 131 -10.22 23.86 26.14
C LYS A 131 -10.67 25.29 26.38
#